data_AF-A0A7S2R3K7-F1
#
_entry.id   AF-A0A7S2R3K7-F1
#
_cell.length_a   1.000
_cell.length_b   1.000
_cell.length_c   1.000
_cell.angle_alpha   90.00
_cell.angle_beta   90.00
_cell.angle_gamma   90.00
#
_symmetry.space_group_name_H-M   'P 1'
#
loop_
_entity.id
_entity.type
_entity.pdbx_description
1 polymer ?
#
loop_
_entity_poly.entity_id
_entity_poly.type
_entity_poly.pdbx_seq_one_letter_code
_entity_poly.pdbx_strand_id
1 'polypeptide(L)'
;MFTKKERSSPSISHDALMVQMMINGHHKRDVATADEVGDFLEAFNDESVLLYITGDMIDIMIQENPSLAIGTTTDKRGNRVLIMVVTCALYGCVKSSILWYDLFTNVLQKMIFELNPVESCIANAMIN
;
A
#
# COMPACT_ATOMS: atom_id res chain seq x y z
N MET A 1 18.42 -11.51 2.24
CA MET A 1 18.76 -10.12 1.85
C MET A 1 17.81 -9.74 0.73
N PHE A 2 16.97 -8.73 0.92
CA PHE A 2 15.99 -8.33 -0.10
C PHE A 2 16.71 -7.84 -1.38
N THR A 3 16.27 -8.34 -2.54
CA THR A 3 16.72 -7.92 -3.86
C THR A 3 16.41 -6.45 -4.10
N LYS A 4 17.10 -5.79 -5.05
CA LYS A 4 16.89 -4.36 -5.34
C LYS A 4 15.43 -4.04 -5.71
N LYS A 5 14.73 -5.01 -6.29
CA LYS A 5 13.30 -4.94 -6.67
C LYS A 5 12.37 -4.98 -5.46
N GLU A 6 12.79 -5.59 -4.36
CA GLU A 6 12.07 -5.68 -3.07
C GLU A 6 12.32 -4.45 -2.16
N ARG A 7 13.14 -3.48 -2.59
CA ARG A 7 13.44 -2.25 -1.82
C ARG A 7 12.70 -1.02 -2.30
N SER A 8 11.94 -1.12 -3.39
CA SER A 8 11.16 -0.04 -3.98
C SER A 8 9.70 -0.43 -4.02
N SER A 9 8.81 0.54 -3.77
CA SER A 9 7.38 0.31 -3.95
C SER A 9 7.05 -0.03 -5.40
N PRO A 10 6.18 -1.02 -5.66
CA PRO A 10 5.68 -1.31 -6.99
C PRO A 10 5.13 -0.04 -7.65
N SER A 11 5.70 0.32 -8.80
CA SER A 11 5.29 1.47 -9.59
C SER A 11 5.68 1.22 -11.04
N ILE A 12 4.88 1.76 -11.96
CA ILE A 12 5.19 1.73 -13.39
C ILE A 12 6.50 2.48 -13.66
N SER A 13 7.35 1.96 -14.53
CA SER A 13 8.55 2.68 -14.97
C SER A 13 8.18 3.99 -15.69
N HIS A 14 9.03 5.01 -15.53
CA HIS A 14 8.80 6.32 -16.16
C HIS A 14 8.72 6.21 -17.68
N ASP A 15 9.58 5.41 -18.30
CA ASP A 15 9.59 5.20 -19.74
C ASP A 15 8.29 4.55 -20.23
N ALA A 16 7.80 3.51 -19.53
CA ALA A 16 6.53 2.86 -19.87
C ALA A 16 5.34 3.83 -19.73
N LEU A 17 5.33 4.63 -18.67
CA LEU A 17 4.29 5.66 -18.46
C LEU A 17 4.27 6.68 -19.61
N MET A 18 5.44 7.20 -19.99
CA MET A 18 5.56 8.18 -21.08
C MET A 18 5.13 7.61 -22.43
N VAL A 19 5.52 6.37 -22.74
CA VAL A 19 5.08 5.68 -23.97
C VAL A 19 3.55 5.53 -23.97
N GLN A 20 2.97 5.14 -22.84
CA GLN A 20 1.54 4.93 -22.77
C GLN A 20 0.73 6.22 -22.89
N MET A 21 1.23 7.33 -22.32
CA MET A 21 0.66 8.66 -22.54
C MET A 21 0.69 9.06 -24.02
N MET A 22 1.82 8.83 -24.72
CA MET A 22 1.94 9.14 -26.15
C MET A 22 0.98 8.32 -27.01
N ILE A 23 0.87 7.01 -26.75
CA ILE A 23 -0.05 6.11 -27.47
C ILE A 23 -1.50 6.55 -27.23
N ASN A 24 -1.88 6.81 -25.98
CA ASN A 24 -3.23 7.22 -25.63
C ASN A 24 -3.60 8.56 -26.30
N GLY A 25 -2.70 9.53 -26.30
CA GLY A 25 -2.89 10.82 -26.97
C GLY A 25 -2.96 10.71 -28.49
N HIS A 26 -2.05 9.94 -29.11
CA HIS A 26 -2.00 9.77 -30.56
C HIS A 26 -3.26 9.07 -31.10
N HIS A 27 -3.70 8.00 -30.43
CA HIS A 27 -4.87 7.23 -30.80
C HIS A 27 -6.19 7.80 -30.25
N LYS A 28 -6.15 8.94 -29.54
CA LYS A 28 -7.32 9.58 -28.90
C LYS A 28 -8.13 8.59 -28.04
N ARG A 29 -7.44 7.77 -27.25
CA ARG A 29 -8.07 6.80 -26.34
C ARG A 29 -8.69 7.52 -25.15
N ASP A 30 -9.79 6.98 -24.65
CA ASP A 30 -10.38 7.42 -23.38
C ASP A 30 -9.47 7.00 -22.21
N VAL A 31 -9.19 7.95 -21.31
CA VAL A 31 -8.32 7.74 -20.15
C VAL A 31 -9.04 8.25 -18.91
N ALA A 32 -9.05 7.42 -17.87
CA ALA A 32 -9.53 7.78 -16.55
C ALA A 32 -8.42 7.53 -15.52
N THR A 33 -8.40 8.36 -14.49
CA THR A 33 -7.52 8.23 -13.33
C THR A 33 -8.38 8.26 -12.08
N ALA A 34 -8.08 7.39 -11.11
CA ALA A 34 -8.76 7.35 -9.82
C ALA A 34 -7.71 7.31 -8.71
N ASP A 35 -8.04 7.95 -7.59
CA ASP A 35 -7.31 7.84 -6.35
C ASP A 35 -8.14 6.97 -5.39
N GLU A 36 -7.53 5.91 -4.88
CA GLU A 36 -8.19 4.94 -3.99
C GLU A 36 -7.81 5.28 -2.56
N VAL A 37 -8.75 5.87 -1.82
CA VAL A 37 -8.52 6.32 -0.44
C VAL A 37 -8.39 5.12 0.49
N GLY A 38 -7.25 5.00 1.16
CA GLY A 38 -7.04 3.94 2.15
C GLY A 38 -6.81 2.56 1.53
N ASP A 39 -6.45 2.50 0.25
CA ASP A 39 -6.15 1.30 -0.51
C ASP A 39 -5.24 0.29 0.22
N PHE A 40 -4.18 0.75 0.90
CA PHE A 40 -3.29 -0.11 1.68
C PHE A 40 -3.99 -0.80 2.86
N LEU A 41 -5.04 -0.20 3.43
CA LEU A 41 -5.70 -0.75 4.60
C LEU A 41 -6.48 -2.05 4.30
N GLU A 42 -6.79 -2.29 3.02
CA GLU A 42 -7.40 -3.53 2.54
C GLU A 42 -6.40 -4.71 2.50
N ALA A 43 -5.09 -4.43 2.50
CA ALA A 43 -4.06 -5.45 2.55
C ALA A 43 -3.69 -5.77 4.00
N PHE A 44 -3.57 -7.06 4.33
CA PHE A 44 -3.19 -7.52 5.66
C PHE A 44 -1.68 -7.81 5.74
N ASN A 45 -1.07 -7.45 6.87
CA ASN A 45 0.32 -7.80 7.15
C ASN A 45 0.45 -9.32 7.31
N ASP A 46 1.44 -9.89 6.63
CA ASP A 46 1.86 -11.29 6.74
C ASP A 46 2.80 -11.54 7.93
N GLU A 47 3.30 -10.47 8.55
CA GLU A 47 4.17 -10.49 9.72
C GLU A 47 3.59 -9.63 10.86
N SER A 48 4.03 -9.87 12.10
CA SER A 48 3.63 -9.04 13.23
C SER A 48 4.35 -7.68 13.17
N VAL A 49 3.64 -6.64 12.75
CA VAL A 49 4.14 -5.26 12.70
C VAL A 49 3.75 -4.52 13.98
N LEU A 50 4.75 -4.01 14.71
CA LEU A 50 4.54 -3.15 15.88
C LEU A 50 4.54 -1.68 15.47
N LEU A 51 3.48 -0.96 15.85
CA LEU A 51 3.39 0.48 15.71
C LEU A 51 3.57 1.14 17.07
N TYR A 52 4.47 2.12 17.11
CA TYR A 52 4.75 2.94 18.28
C TYR A 52 4.14 4.33 18.05
N ILE A 53 3.12 4.67 18.83
CA ILE A 53 2.44 5.96 18.79
C ILE A 53 2.88 6.81 19.99
N THR A 54 3.20 8.07 19.74
CA THR A 54 3.69 9.03 20.74
C THR A 54 2.86 10.30 20.76
N GLY A 55 2.91 11.05 21.86
CA GLY A 55 2.25 12.35 21.99
C GLY A 55 0.73 12.26 22.11
N ASP A 56 0.03 13.33 21.74
CA ASP A 56 -1.41 13.49 21.93
C ASP A 56 -2.25 12.44 21.17
N MET A 57 -1.67 11.82 20.14
CA MET A 57 -2.28 10.70 19.41
C MET A 57 -2.60 9.51 20.31
N ILE A 58 -1.87 9.31 21.41
CA ILE A 58 -2.15 8.22 22.34
C ILE A 58 -3.55 8.37 22.94
N ASP A 59 -3.92 9.58 23.33
CA ASP A 59 -5.22 9.82 23.96
C ASP A 59 -6.36 9.72 22.95
N ILE A 60 -6.14 10.18 21.72
CA ILE A 60 -7.11 9.99 20.62
C ILE A 60 -7.35 8.50 20.36
N MET A 61 -6.29 7.69 20.26
CA MET A 61 -6.43 6.25 20.00
C MET A 61 -7.16 5.52 21.14
N ILE A 62 -6.88 5.88 22.40
CA ILE A 62 -7.54 5.28 23.56
C ILE A 62 -9.00 5.76 23.66
N GLN A 63 -9.30 7.00 23.28
CA GLN A 63 -10.67 7.50 23.22
C GLN A 63 -11.49 6.71 22.20
N GLU A 64 -10.95 6.45 21.01
CA GLU A 64 -11.62 5.65 19.98
C GLU A 64 -11.74 4.17 20.36
N ASN A 65 -10.71 3.60 20.99
CA ASN A 65 -10.73 2.23 21.48
C ASN A 65 -10.05 2.12 22.86
N PRO A 66 -10.84 2.11 23.96
CA PRO A 66 -10.31 2.06 25.33
C PRO A 66 -9.44 0.84 25.64
N SER A 67 -9.61 -0.27 24.91
CA SER A 67 -8.80 -1.47 25.11
C SER A 67 -7.31 -1.25 24.79
N LEU A 68 -6.99 -0.25 23.95
CA LEU A 68 -5.62 0.09 23.59
C LEU A 68 -4.81 0.63 24.78
N ALA A 69 -5.46 1.07 25.86
CA ALA A 69 -4.76 1.53 27.06
C ALA A 69 -3.79 0.48 27.62
N ILE A 70 -4.05 -0.83 27.41
CA ILE A 70 -3.18 -1.93 27.85
C ILE A 70 -1.78 -1.88 27.20
N GLY A 71 -1.66 -1.29 26.02
CA GLY A 71 -0.40 -1.14 25.29
C GLY A 71 0.40 0.10 25.67
N THR A 72 -0.07 0.90 26.63
CA THR A 72 0.64 2.12 27.05
C THR A 72 1.81 1.81 27.97
N THR A 73 2.95 2.45 27.69
CA THR A 73 4.17 2.32 28.47
C THR A 73 4.99 3.61 28.42
N THR A 74 6.15 3.61 29.08
CA THR A 74 7.10 4.72 29.07
C THR A 74 8.40 4.28 28.38
N ASP A 75 8.91 5.09 27.45
CA ASP A 75 10.18 4.82 26.78
C ASP A 75 11.39 5.07 27.71
N LYS A 76 12.60 4.79 27.22
CA LYS A 76 13.85 5.00 27.98
C LYS A 76 14.11 6.46 28.35
N ARG A 77 13.39 7.42 27.75
CA ARG A 77 13.53 8.87 27.96
C ARG A 77 12.41 9.42 28.86
N GLY A 78 11.49 8.60 29.34
CA GLY A 78 10.37 9.04 30.17
C GLY A 78 9.13 9.48 29.37
N ASN A 79 9.12 9.31 28.05
CA ASN A 79 7.97 9.69 27.22
C ASN A 79 6.92 8.58 27.20
N ARG A 80 5.65 8.95 27.25
CA ARG A 80 4.53 8.02 27.07
C ARG A 80 4.50 7.52 25.62
N VAL A 81 4.33 6.21 25.47
CA VAL A 81 4.25 5.53 24.17
C VAL A 81 3.12 4.50 24.22
N LEU A 82 2.35 4.39 23.14
CA LEU A 82 1.39 3.31 22.92
C LEU A 82 1.97 2.33 21.90
N ILE A 83 2.08 1.07 22.29
CA ILE A 83 2.55 -0.02 21.43
C ILE A 83 1.35 -0.88 21.06
N MET A 84 1.13 -1.08 19.75
CA MET A 84 0.09 -1.98 19.25
C MET A 84 0.59 -2.81 18.08
N VAL A 85 -0.04 -3.97 17.87
CA VAL A 85 0.16 -4.76 16.65
C VAL A 85 -0.81 -4.26 15.58
N VAL A 86 -0.30 -3.91 14.41
CA VAL A 86 -1.13 -3.48 13.28
C VAL A 86 -1.34 -4.66 12.34
N THR A 87 -2.60 -4.94 12.03
CA THR A 87 -3.00 -6.05 11.17
C THR A 87 -3.06 -5.67 9.69
N CYS A 88 -3.37 -4.41 9.37
CA CYS A 88 -3.40 -3.91 7.99
C CYS A 88 -2.08 -3.25 7.57
N ALA A 89 -1.85 -3.19 6.27
CA ALA A 89 -0.70 -2.54 5.68
C ALA A 89 -0.86 -1.02 5.79
N LEU A 90 0.20 -0.33 6.24
CA LEU A 90 0.19 1.13 6.39
C LEU A 90 0.99 1.78 5.27
N TYR A 91 0.45 2.86 4.71
CA TYR A 91 1.18 3.66 3.73
C TYR A 91 2.52 4.17 4.30
N GLY A 92 3.52 4.30 3.43
CA GLY A 92 4.87 4.72 3.80
C GLY A 92 5.84 3.56 4.10
N CYS A 93 5.36 2.33 4.13
CA CYS A 93 6.17 1.13 4.28
C CYS A 93 6.34 0.40 2.93
N VAL A 94 7.59 0.11 2.51
CA VAL A 94 7.85 -0.63 1.26
C VAL A 94 7.15 -1.99 1.25
N LYS A 95 7.16 -2.71 2.38
CA LYS A 95 6.44 -3.98 2.51
C LYS A 95 4.94 -3.84 2.30
N SER A 96 4.34 -2.78 2.85
CA SER A 96 2.92 -2.48 2.66
C SER A 96 2.57 -2.25 1.20
N SER A 97 3.48 -1.62 0.44
CA SER A 97 3.28 -1.47 -1.01
C SER A 97 3.32 -2.77 -1.81
N ILE A 98 4.08 -3.76 -1.36
CA ILE A 98 4.12 -5.08 -1.97
C ILE A 98 2.84 -5.86 -1.64
N LEU A 99 2.42 -5.85 -0.38
CA LEU A 99 1.20 -6.54 0.07
C LEU A 99 -0.04 -6.03 -0.69
N TRP A 100 -0.14 -4.72 -0.84
CA TRP A 100 -1.21 -4.10 -1.62
C TRP A 100 -1.12 -4.46 -3.11
N TYR A 101 0.07 -4.39 -3.71
CA TYR A 101 0.25 -4.75 -5.11
C TYR A 101 -0.19 -6.20 -5.37
N ASP A 102 0.23 -7.14 -4.52
CA ASP A 102 -0.16 -8.55 -4.64
C ASP A 102 -1.68 -8.72 -4.53
N LEU A 103 -2.32 -8.05 -3.56
CA LEU A 103 -3.78 -8.04 -3.42
C LEU A 103 -4.45 -7.51 -4.70
N PHE A 104 -4.00 -6.35 -5.17
CA PHE A 104 -4.59 -5.65 -6.31
C PHE A 104 -4.45 -6.45 -7.60
N THR A 105 -3.26 -6.99 -7.89
CA THR A 105 -3.06 -7.81 -9.09
C THR A 105 -3.87 -9.10 -9.04
N ASN A 106 -4.01 -9.72 -7.86
CA ASN A 106 -4.86 -10.90 -7.70
C ASN A 106 -6.35 -10.58 -7.98
N VAL A 107 -6.83 -9.40 -7.60
CA VAL A 107 -8.19 -8.94 -7.93
C VAL A 107 -8.33 -8.74 -9.44
N LEU A 108 -7.40 -8.04 -10.07
CA LEU A 108 -7.41 -7.80 -11.52
C LEU A 108 -7.40 -9.12 -12.33
N GLN A 109 -6.56 -10.07 -11.93
CA GLN A 109 -6.46 -11.38 -12.59
C GLN A 109 -7.67 -12.28 -12.38
N LYS A 110 -8.41 -12.12 -11.26
CA LYS A 110 -9.70 -12.79 -11.06
C LYS A 110 -10.81 -12.20 -11.92
N MET A 111 -10.64 -10.98 -12.42
CA MET A 111 -11.52 -10.37 -13.40
C MET A 111 -11.13 -10.88 -14.80
N ILE A 112 -10.81 -9.99 -15.73
CA ILE A 112 -10.44 -10.33 -17.11
C ILE A 112 -9.07 -9.78 -17.51
N PHE A 113 -8.31 -9.26 -16.54
CA PHE A 113 -7.05 -8.60 -16.81
C PHE A 113 -5.88 -9.59 -16.73
N GLU A 114 -4.91 -9.41 -17.63
CA GLU A 114 -3.65 -10.13 -17.65
C GLU A 114 -2.50 -9.15 -17.41
N LEU A 115 -1.60 -9.50 -16.49
CA LEU A 115 -0.41 -8.68 -16.22
C LEU A 115 0.51 -8.65 -17.44
N ASN A 116 1.02 -7.47 -17.77
CA ASN A 116 1.91 -7.27 -18.89
C ASN A 116 3.29 -7.91 -18.60
N PRO A 117 3.84 -8.73 -19.52
CA PRO A 117 5.09 -9.44 -19.29
C PRO A 117 6.33 -8.52 -19.24
N VAL A 118 6.22 -7.30 -19.77
CA VAL A 118 7.31 -6.31 -19.80
C VAL A 118 7.27 -5.40 -18.58
N GLU A 119 6.08 -4.96 -18.16
CA GLU A 119 5.88 -4.01 -17.07
C GLU A 119 4.78 -4.52 -16.13
N SER A 120 5.18 -5.00 -14.95
CA SER A 120 4.27 -5.73 -14.06
C SER A 120 3.19 -4.84 -13.45
N CYS A 121 3.40 -3.52 -13.42
CA CYS A 121 2.39 -2.55 -12.98
C CYS A 121 1.39 -2.17 -14.07
N ILE A 122 1.35 -2.88 -15.20
CA ILE A 122 0.35 -2.73 -16.26
C ILE A 122 -0.44 -4.04 -16.37
N ALA A 123 -1.77 -3.92 -16.38
CA ALA A 123 -2.66 -5.04 -16.66
C ALA A 123 -3.50 -4.73 -17.91
N ASN A 124 -3.57 -5.67 -18.85
CA ASN A 124 -4.29 -5.54 -20.11
C ASN A 124 -5.57 -6.37 -20.06
N ALA A 125 -6.65 -5.89 -20.67
CA ALA A 125 -7.85 -6.68 -20.92
C ALA A 125 -8.39 -6.36 -22.31
N MET A 126 -8.93 -7.37 -22.98
CA MET A 126 -9.71 -7.19 -24.21
C MET A 126 -11.19 -7.13 -23.85
N ILE A 127 -11.82 -5.98 -24.11
CA ILE A 127 -13.25 -5.77 -23.90
C ILE A 127 -13.92 -5.83 -25.27
N ASN A 128 -14.81 -6.80 -25.47
CA ASN A 128 -15.60 -6.99 -26.70
C ASN A 128 -16.94 -6.27 -26.61
#